data_AF-A0A7Z0RRB3-F1
#
_entry.id   AF-A0A7Z0RRB3-F1
#
_cell.length_a   1.000
_cell.length_b   1.000
_cell.length_c   1.000
_cell.angle_alpha   90.00
_cell.angle_beta   90.00
_cell.angle_gamma   90.00
#
_symmetry.space_group_name_H-M   'P 1'
#
loop_
_entity.id
_entity.type
_entity.pdbx_description
1 polymer ?
#
loop_
_entity_poly.entity_id
_entity_poly.type
_entity_poly.pdbx_seq_one_letter_code
_entity_poly.pdbx_strand_id
1 'polypeptide(L)'
;NPSTESSEKNLLKKDIDEVAAAKKAEIEARKDLTQEEKDAAKSLVDAEANKAKAAIDAAKTSEEVQTAATAGITAIQAINPVAEVKPAAKAAIDAAAKAKKASLEARDDLTAEEKAAAKAEVDSEAAKAKSAID
;
A
#
# COMPACT_ATOMS: atom_id res chain seq x y z
N ASN A 1 -22.80 -26.18 -27.04
CA ASN A 1 -22.48 -27.08 -25.91
C ASN A 1 -22.50 -26.24 -24.63
N PRO A 2 -23.67 -25.97 -24.04
CA PRO A 2 -23.81 -25.00 -22.93
C PRO A 2 -23.21 -25.50 -21.60
N SER A 3 -22.96 -26.80 -21.44
CA SER A 3 -22.39 -27.36 -20.21
C SER A 3 -20.89 -27.07 -20.03
N THR A 4 -20.12 -27.01 -21.12
CA THR A 4 -18.67 -26.76 -21.06
C THR A 4 -18.34 -25.27 -20.88
N GLU A 5 -19.08 -24.37 -21.52
CA GLU A 5 -18.90 -22.91 -21.36
C GLU A 5 -19.27 -22.46 -19.94
N SER A 6 -20.35 -22.99 -19.37
CA SER A 6 -20.72 -22.68 -17.98
C SER A 6 -19.67 -23.18 -16.98
N SER A 7 -19.00 -24.32 -17.24
CA SER A 7 -17.90 -24.78 -16.39
C SER A 7 -16.64 -23.93 -16.53
N GLU A 8 -16.32 -23.48 -17.74
CA GLU A 8 -15.16 -22.60 -18.01
C GLU A 8 -15.31 -21.26 -17.26
N LYS A 9 -16.48 -20.62 -17.35
CA LYS A 9 -16.77 -19.38 -16.62
C LYS A 9 -16.58 -19.55 -15.11
N ASN A 10 -17.05 -20.65 -14.52
CA ASN A 10 -16.93 -20.88 -13.08
C ASN A 10 -15.47 -21.08 -12.64
N LEU A 11 -14.65 -21.78 -13.43
CA LEU A 11 -13.22 -21.94 -13.16
C LEU A 11 -12.50 -20.59 -13.20
N LEU A 12 -12.72 -19.78 -14.24
CA LEU A 12 -12.05 -18.48 -14.37
C LEU A 12 -12.48 -17.48 -13.29
N LYS A 13 -13.73 -17.53 -12.82
CA LYS A 13 -14.15 -16.72 -11.66
C LYS A 13 -13.46 -17.15 -10.37
N LYS A 14 -13.23 -18.46 -10.17
CA LYS A 14 -12.45 -18.97 -9.04
C LYS A 14 -11.00 -18.49 -9.13
N ASP A 15 -10.41 -18.50 -10.33
CA ASP A 15 -9.06 -17.96 -10.54
C ASP A 15 -9.00 -16.45 -10.22
N ILE A 16 -10.02 -15.67 -10.60
CA ILE A 16 -10.14 -14.26 -10.22
C ILE A 16 -10.21 -14.09 -8.70
N ASP A 17 -10.99 -14.91 -7.99
CA ASP A 17 -11.09 -14.85 -6.54
C ASP A 17 -9.77 -15.21 -5.85
N GLU A 18 -9.04 -16.20 -6.38
CA GLU A 18 -7.70 -16.58 -5.88
C GLU A 18 -6.67 -15.47 -6.10
N VAL A 19 -6.65 -14.85 -7.28
CA VAL A 19 -5.78 -13.70 -7.58
C VAL A 19 -6.13 -12.51 -6.69
N ALA A 20 -7.42 -12.22 -6.50
CA ALA A 20 -7.86 -11.14 -5.61
C ALA A 20 -7.43 -11.41 -4.16
N ALA A 21 -7.59 -12.64 -3.67
CA ALA A 21 -7.17 -13.02 -2.32
C ALA A 21 -5.65 -12.89 -2.14
N ALA A 22 -4.85 -13.38 -3.10
CA ALA A 22 -3.41 -13.23 -3.10
C ALA A 22 -3.00 -11.75 -3.08
N LYS A 23 -3.65 -10.93 -3.92
CA LYS A 23 -3.32 -9.51 -4.00
C LYS A 23 -3.64 -8.75 -2.71
N LYS A 24 -4.76 -9.06 -2.06
CA LYS A 24 -5.10 -8.49 -0.75
C LYS A 24 -4.12 -8.92 0.33
N ALA A 25 -3.60 -10.15 0.28
CA ALA A 25 -2.57 -10.61 1.20
C ALA A 25 -1.25 -9.87 1.01
N GLU A 26 -0.83 -9.61 -0.25
CA GLU A 26 0.32 -8.75 -0.55
C GLU A 26 0.15 -7.34 0.03
N ILE A 27 -1.02 -6.73 -0.18
CA ILE A 27 -1.36 -5.40 0.38
C ILE A 27 -1.34 -5.42 1.91
N GLU A 28 -1.86 -6.48 2.54
CA GLU A 28 -1.84 -6.60 4.00
C GLU A 28 -0.42 -6.75 4.57
N ALA A 29 0.45 -7.45 3.85
CA ALA A 29 1.84 -7.64 4.26
C ALA A 29 2.65 -6.34 4.25
N ARG A 30 2.22 -5.32 3.50
CA ARG A 30 2.91 -4.02 3.43
C ARG A 30 2.87 -3.29 4.76
N LYS A 31 4.06 -3.02 5.32
CA LYS A 31 4.24 -2.34 6.61
C LYS A 31 4.38 -0.83 6.48
N ASP A 32 4.70 -0.36 5.29
CA ASP A 32 4.82 1.06 4.97
C ASP A 32 3.45 1.75 4.81
N LEU A 33 2.38 0.98 4.59
CA LEU A 33 1.00 1.47 4.55
C LEU A 33 0.36 1.55 5.94
N THR A 34 -0.54 2.51 6.09
CA THR A 34 -1.54 2.56 7.16
C THR A 34 -2.68 1.57 6.91
N GLN A 35 -3.53 1.35 7.92
CA GLN A 35 -4.68 0.46 7.77
C GLN A 35 -5.68 1.03 6.75
N GLU A 36 -5.90 2.33 6.77
CA GLU A 36 -6.81 3.03 5.88
C GLU A 36 -6.37 2.93 4.41
N GLU A 37 -5.07 3.11 4.13
CA GLU A 37 -4.51 2.94 2.77
C GLU A 37 -4.66 1.48 2.29
N LYS A 38 -4.45 0.50 3.19
CA LYS A 38 -4.68 -0.93 2.88
C LYS A 38 -6.14 -1.20 2.56
N ASP A 39 -7.05 -0.73 3.37
CA ASP A 39 -8.48 -1.01 3.23
C ASP A 39 -9.05 -0.39 1.95
N ALA A 40 -8.61 0.83 1.61
CA ALA A 40 -8.91 1.44 0.32
C ALA A 40 -8.41 0.60 -0.86
N ALA A 41 -7.16 0.13 -0.80
CA ALA A 41 -6.58 -0.69 -1.86
C ALA A 41 -7.27 -2.06 -2.00
N LYS A 42 -7.61 -2.72 -0.89
CA LYS A 42 -8.35 -3.99 -0.91
C LYS A 42 -9.77 -3.81 -1.46
N SER A 43 -10.41 -2.69 -1.18
CA SER A 43 -11.72 -2.35 -1.76
C SER A 43 -11.64 -2.17 -3.27
N LEU A 44 -10.55 -1.59 -3.79
CA LEU A 44 -10.30 -1.53 -5.23
C LEU A 44 -10.08 -2.93 -5.83
N VAL A 45 -9.38 -3.83 -5.13
CA VAL A 45 -9.22 -5.23 -5.56
C VAL A 45 -10.58 -5.92 -5.68
N ASP A 46 -11.47 -5.74 -4.69
CA ASP A 46 -12.84 -6.28 -4.74
C ASP A 46 -13.65 -5.73 -5.90
N ALA A 47 -13.56 -4.41 -6.14
CA ALA A 47 -14.27 -3.77 -7.23
C ALA A 47 -13.84 -4.35 -8.58
N GLU A 48 -12.53 -4.51 -8.81
CA GLU A 48 -12.03 -5.04 -10.08
C GLU A 48 -12.31 -6.54 -10.24
N ALA A 49 -12.23 -7.33 -9.16
CA ALA A 49 -12.64 -8.73 -9.18
C ALA A 49 -14.13 -8.88 -9.54
N ASN A 50 -15.01 -8.07 -8.96
CA ASN A 50 -16.43 -8.11 -9.27
C ASN A 50 -16.70 -7.67 -10.72
N LYS A 51 -16.00 -6.65 -11.21
CA LYS A 51 -16.07 -6.20 -12.60
C LYS A 51 -15.62 -7.29 -13.59
N ALA A 52 -14.52 -7.98 -13.30
CA ALA A 52 -14.04 -9.09 -14.10
C ALA A 52 -15.05 -10.25 -14.14
N LYS A 53 -15.60 -10.66 -12.98
CA LYS A 53 -16.61 -11.71 -12.89
C LYS A 53 -17.88 -11.36 -13.67
N ALA A 54 -18.33 -10.11 -13.61
CA ALA A 54 -19.47 -9.63 -14.39
C ALA A 54 -19.19 -9.64 -15.90
N ALA A 55 -17.97 -9.30 -16.34
CA ALA A 55 -17.57 -9.38 -17.74
C ALA A 55 -17.54 -10.84 -18.24
N ILE A 56 -17.03 -11.78 -17.44
CA ILE A 56 -17.08 -13.23 -17.73
C ILE A 56 -18.53 -13.70 -17.87
N ASP A 57 -19.44 -13.23 -17.01
CA ASP A 57 -20.86 -13.56 -17.10
C ASP A 57 -21.50 -13.05 -18.39
N ALA A 58 -21.18 -11.82 -18.80
CA ALA A 58 -21.72 -11.20 -20.00
C ALA A 58 -21.15 -11.75 -21.32
N ALA A 59 -19.95 -12.35 -21.29
CA ALA A 59 -19.29 -12.92 -22.47
C ALA A 59 -20.13 -14.03 -23.12
N LYS A 60 -20.20 -14.02 -24.45
CA LYS A 60 -21.04 -14.91 -25.27
C LYS A 60 -20.24 -16.02 -25.95
N THR A 61 -18.92 -15.91 -25.98
CA THR A 61 -18.01 -16.90 -26.57
C THR A 61 -16.89 -17.26 -25.58
N SER A 62 -16.28 -18.42 -25.75
CA SER A 62 -15.10 -18.83 -24.95
C SER A 62 -13.93 -17.83 -25.09
N GLU A 63 -13.73 -17.23 -26.28
CA GLU A 63 -12.71 -16.21 -26.50
C GLU A 63 -12.98 -14.94 -25.69
N GLU A 64 -14.24 -14.48 -25.65
CA GLU A 64 -14.64 -13.32 -24.82
C GLU A 64 -14.50 -13.62 -23.33
N VAL A 65 -14.81 -14.86 -22.91
CA VAL A 65 -14.64 -15.33 -21.52
C VAL A 65 -13.16 -15.27 -21.10
N GLN A 66 -12.26 -15.82 -21.91
CA GLN A 66 -10.81 -15.80 -21.63
C GLN A 66 -10.23 -14.39 -21.66
N THR A 67 -10.70 -13.55 -22.59
CA THR A 67 -10.29 -12.14 -22.69
C THR A 67 -10.72 -11.36 -21.44
N ALA A 68 -11.97 -11.53 -21.00
CA ALA A 68 -12.48 -10.89 -19.79
C ALA A 68 -11.71 -11.33 -18.54
N ALA A 69 -11.41 -12.62 -18.41
CA ALA A 69 -10.61 -13.14 -17.30
C ALA A 69 -9.19 -12.55 -17.29
N THR A 70 -8.51 -12.55 -18.45
CA THR A 70 -7.14 -12.02 -18.58
C THR A 70 -7.08 -10.53 -18.25
N ALA A 71 -8.04 -9.74 -18.75
CA ALA A 71 -8.14 -8.32 -18.45
C ALA A 71 -8.38 -8.07 -16.95
N GLY A 72 -9.27 -8.86 -16.34
CA GLY A 72 -9.55 -8.80 -14.91
C GLY A 72 -8.35 -9.12 -14.02
N ILE A 73 -7.65 -10.23 -14.32
CA ILE A 73 -6.42 -10.62 -13.61
C ILE A 73 -5.37 -9.51 -13.71
N THR A 74 -5.15 -8.99 -14.92
CA THR A 74 -4.18 -7.91 -15.16
C THR A 74 -4.51 -6.67 -14.35
N ALA A 75 -5.79 -6.27 -14.34
CA ALA A 75 -6.24 -5.09 -13.61
C ALA A 75 -6.11 -5.25 -12.09
N ILE A 76 -6.42 -6.44 -11.53
CA ILE A 76 -6.20 -6.74 -10.11
C ILE A 76 -4.71 -6.69 -9.76
N GLN A 77 -3.85 -7.32 -10.57
CA GLN A 77 -2.41 -7.37 -10.32
C GLN A 77 -1.75 -5.98 -10.37
N ALA A 78 -2.29 -5.08 -11.20
CA ALA A 78 -1.82 -3.69 -11.33
C ALA A 78 -2.10 -2.83 -10.09
N ILE A 79 -2.97 -3.26 -9.16
CA ILE A 79 -3.29 -2.49 -7.95
C ILE A 79 -2.07 -2.48 -7.03
N ASN A 80 -1.39 -1.34 -6.93
CA ASN A 80 -0.26 -1.16 -6.02
C ASN A 80 -0.42 0.16 -5.26
N PRO A 81 -0.94 0.15 -4.01
CA PRO A 81 -1.13 1.37 -3.25
C PRO A 81 0.19 2.11 -2.99
N VAL A 82 0.16 3.43 -2.93
CA VAL A 82 1.31 4.25 -2.55
C VAL A 82 1.20 4.55 -1.06
N ALA A 83 2.32 4.44 -0.33
CA ALA A 83 2.38 4.87 1.06
C ALA A 83 2.59 6.37 1.13
N GLU A 84 1.67 7.10 1.75
CA GLU A 84 1.73 8.55 1.86
C GLU A 84 1.87 8.96 3.33
N VAL A 85 1.09 8.35 4.22
CA VAL A 85 0.96 8.82 5.61
C VAL A 85 2.23 8.59 6.43
N LYS A 86 2.74 7.35 6.48
CA LYS A 86 3.95 7.03 7.27
C LYS A 86 5.20 7.78 6.75
N PRO A 87 5.49 7.83 5.44
CA PRO A 87 6.62 8.60 4.93
C PRO A 87 6.51 10.10 5.22
N ALA A 88 5.32 10.69 5.06
CA ALA A 88 5.12 12.11 5.38
C ALA A 88 5.35 12.41 6.86
N ALA A 89 4.87 11.55 7.77
CA ALA A 89 5.09 11.70 9.20
C ALA A 89 6.59 11.62 9.58
N LYS A 90 7.33 10.67 8.98
CA LYS A 90 8.79 10.57 9.18
C LYS A 90 9.52 11.81 8.66
N ALA A 91 9.14 12.32 7.49
CA ALA A 91 9.73 13.54 6.93
C ALA A 91 9.46 14.77 7.80
N ALA A 92 8.27 14.88 8.41
CA ALA A 92 7.95 15.95 9.34
C ALA A 92 8.82 15.90 10.62
N ILE A 93 9.10 14.70 11.15
CA ILE A 93 10.02 14.51 12.29
C ILE A 93 11.44 14.95 11.92
N ASP A 94 11.94 14.55 10.75
CA ASP A 94 13.28 14.93 10.29
C ASP A 94 13.40 16.45 10.11
N ALA A 95 12.36 17.10 9.57
CA ALA A 95 12.31 18.55 9.45
C ALA A 95 12.31 19.25 10.83
N ALA A 96 11.52 18.76 11.78
CA ALA A 96 11.46 19.31 13.14
C ALA A 96 12.81 19.14 13.88
N ALA A 97 13.42 17.95 13.77
CA ALA A 97 14.73 17.67 14.36
C ALA A 97 15.81 18.59 13.76
N LYS A 98 15.82 18.77 12.43
CA LYS A 98 16.75 19.68 11.75
C LYS A 98 16.58 21.12 12.24
N ALA A 99 15.35 21.61 12.34
CA ALA A 99 15.05 22.97 12.83
C ALA A 99 15.50 23.17 14.29
N LYS A 100 15.26 22.18 15.15
CA LYS A 100 15.70 22.22 16.55
C LYS A 100 17.22 22.23 16.67
N LYS A 101 17.92 21.38 15.91
CA LYS A 101 19.40 21.35 15.89
C LYS A 101 19.99 22.66 15.38
N ALA A 102 19.40 23.27 14.35
CA ALA A 102 19.83 24.59 13.88
C ALA A 102 19.65 25.67 14.96
N SER A 103 18.54 25.61 15.72
CA SER A 103 18.30 26.54 16.83
C SER A 103 19.29 26.33 17.98
N LEU A 104 19.66 25.08 18.28
CA LEU A 104 20.69 24.76 19.28
C LEU A 104 22.08 25.29 18.87
N GLU A 105 22.40 25.24 17.57
CA GLU A 105 23.67 25.78 17.08
C GLU A 105 23.80 27.28 17.27
N ALA A 106 22.71 28.01 17.06
CA ALA A 106 22.68 29.46 17.19
C ALA A 106 22.70 29.98 18.64
N ARG A 107 22.75 29.09 19.65
CA ARG A 107 22.77 29.48 21.06
C ARG A 107 24.17 29.85 21.52
N ASP A 108 24.45 31.14 21.71
CA ASP A 108 25.76 31.60 22.19
C ASP A 108 25.96 31.40 23.70
N ASP A 109 24.89 31.06 24.42
CA ASP A 109 24.89 30.80 25.86
C ASP A 109 25.28 29.36 26.24
N LEU A 110 25.46 28.48 25.26
CA LEU A 110 25.85 27.07 25.46
C LEU A 110 27.27 26.80 24.98
N THR A 111 27.99 25.91 25.68
CA THR A 111 29.27 25.40 25.20
C THR A 111 29.10 24.46 24.01
N ALA A 112 30.20 24.16 23.32
CA ALA A 112 30.18 23.19 22.22
C ALA A 112 29.72 21.79 22.69
N GLU A 113 30.13 21.37 23.88
CA GLU A 113 29.76 20.10 24.49
C GLU A 113 28.27 20.05 24.82
N GLU A 114 27.72 21.13 25.38
CA GLU A 114 26.29 21.23 25.69
C GLU A 114 25.44 21.21 24.41
N LYS A 115 25.86 21.92 23.35
CA LYS A 115 25.20 21.87 22.03
C LYS A 115 25.23 20.46 21.45
N ALA A 116 26.38 19.80 21.52
CA ALA A 116 26.54 18.44 21.00
C ALA A 116 25.64 17.44 21.75
N ALA A 117 25.59 17.51 23.09
CA ALA A 117 24.72 16.68 23.90
C ALA A 117 23.24 16.90 23.56
N ALA A 118 22.80 18.17 23.47
CA ALA A 118 21.41 18.50 23.15
C ALA A 118 21.00 18.05 21.73
N LYS A 119 21.90 18.16 20.73
CA LYS A 119 21.63 17.64 19.38
C LYS A 119 21.55 16.12 19.35
N ALA A 120 22.40 15.43 20.11
CA ALA A 120 22.37 13.98 20.21
C ALA A 120 21.04 13.50 20.85
N GLU A 121 20.55 14.22 21.86
CA GLU A 121 19.23 13.98 22.43
C GLU A 121 18.10 14.18 21.40
N VAL A 122 18.15 15.26 20.61
CA VAL A 122 17.20 15.49 19.51
C VAL A 122 17.21 14.35 18.50
N ASP A 123 18.38 13.86 18.11
CA ASP A 123 18.51 12.74 17.18
C ASP A 123 17.98 11.43 17.80
N SER A 124 18.19 11.21 19.09
CA SER A 124 17.63 10.06 19.83
C SER A 124 16.11 10.09 19.86
N GLU A 125 15.51 11.23 20.20
CA GLU A 125 14.05 11.39 20.23
C GLU A 125 13.42 11.29 18.84
N ALA A 126 14.06 11.87 17.81
CA ALA A 126 13.62 11.72 16.43
C ALA A 126 13.66 10.26 15.96
N ALA A 127 14.69 9.49 16.36
CA ALA A 127 14.76 8.07 16.06
C ALA A 127 13.63 7.28 16.76
N LYS A 128 13.40 7.52 18.06
CA LYS A 128 12.30 6.90 18.82
C LYS A 128 10.93 7.18 18.18
N ALA A 129 10.68 8.43 17.82
CA ALA A 129 9.42 8.84 17.18
C ALA A 129 9.23 8.16 15.82
N LYS A 130 10.29 8.04 15.00
CA LYS A 130 10.21 7.34 13.71
C LYS A 130 9.97 5.84 13.87
N SER A 131 10.62 5.19 14.84
CA SER A 131 10.38 3.77 15.14
C SER A 131 8.96 3.49 15.63
N ALA A 132 8.29 4.46 16.26
CA ALA A 132 6.90 4.34 16.65
C ALA A 132 5.91 4.44 15.46
N ILE A 133 6.36 4.88 14.28
CA ILE A 133 5.53 4.99 13.06
C ILE A 133 5.60 3.71 12.22
N ASP A 134 6.67 2.93 12.32
CA ASP A 134 6.86 1.68 11.55
C ASP A 134 5.84 0.60 11.92
#